data_AF-A0AAU5RGS4-F1
#
_entry.id   AF-A0AAU5RGS4-F1
#
_cell.length_a   1.000
_cell.length_b   1.000
_cell.length_c   1.000
_cell.angle_alpha   90.00
_cell.angle_beta   90.00
_cell.angle_gamma   90.00
#
_symmetry.space_group_name_H-M   'P 1'
#
loop_
_entity.id
_entity.type
_entity.pdbx_description
1 polymer ?
#
loop_
_entity_poly.entity_id
_entity_poly.type
_entity_poly.pdbx_seq_one_letter_code
_entity_poly.pdbx_strand_id
1 'polypeptide(L)'
;MTGWDITPSGVQSILSLVGLAADDLSKDIKGYGESVEDAAMFAGTISGPYCGAAPAGPVGAAVANFVSDTQGRIRFMAARTKKTMDGTVEATTAYLEGDLAMAADAQREAAKAPTPEELQAVGQRAGDRGGE
;
A
#
# COMPACT_ATOMS: atom_id res chain seq x y z
N MET A 1 -25.76 11.48 1.18
CA MET A 1 -24.81 10.50 0.63
C MET A 1 -24.17 9.79 1.81
N THR A 2 -24.56 8.56 2.08
CA THR A 2 -23.98 7.77 3.17
C THR A 2 -22.77 7.00 2.65
N GLY A 3 -21.63 7.15 3.31
CA GLY A 3 -20.85 5.96 3.66
C GLY A 3 -19.37 5.90 3.31
N TRP A 4 -18.77 6.94 2.73
CA TRP A 4 -17.34 6.91 2.43
C TRP A 4 -16.63 8.07 3.12
N ASP A 5 -16.16 7.77 4.33
CA ASP A 5 -15.45 8.71 5.19
C ASP A 5 -13.96 8.31 5.20
N ILE A 6 -13.21 8.77 4.20
CA ILE A 6 -11.76 8.57 4.13
C ILE A 6 -11.06 9.79 4.72
N THR A 7 -10.19 9.57 5.69
CA THR A 7 -9.32 10.61 6.23
C THR A 7 -7.91 10.44 5.67
N PRO A 8 -7.40 11.35 4.81
CA PRO A 8 -6.07 11.21 4.22
C PRO A 8 -4.96 11.07 5.28
N SER A 9 -5.10 11.79 6.40
CA SER A 9 -4.20 11.67 7.56
C SER A 9 -4.30 10.31 8.25
N GLY A 10 -5.50 9.73 8.33
CA GLY A 10 -5.70 8.37 8.83
C GLY A 10 -5.03 7.32 7.94
N VAL A 11 -5.17 7.46 6.61
CA VAL A 11 -4.49 6.59 5.65
C VAL A 11 -2.96 6.73 5.76
N GLN A 12 -2.44 7.96 5.84
CA GLN A 12 -1.01 8.21 6.04
C GLN A 12 -0.49 7.54 7.32
N SER A 13 -1.25 7.60 8.42
CA SER A 13 -0.90 6.94 9.67
C SER A 13 -0.75 5.43 9.49
N ILE A 14 -1.72 4.78 8.84
CA ILE A 14 -1.66 3.34 8.53
C ILE A 14 -0.48 3.02 7.61
N LEU A 15 -0.26 3.80 6.55
CA LEU A 15 0.89 3.61 5.65
C LEU A 15 2.23 3.72 6.38
N SER A 16 2.31 4.61 7.39
CA SER A 16 3.50 4.74 8.23
C SER A 16 3.73 3.48 9.09
N LEU A 17 2.67 2.92 9.68
CA LEU A 17 2.75 1.66 10.42
C LEU A 17 3.16 0.48 9.53
N VAL A 18 2.62 0.42 8.31
CA VAL A 18 3.03 -0.59 7.32
C VAL A 18 4.49 -0.41 6.92
N GLY A 19 4.96 0.83 6.78
CA GLY A 19 6.37 1.15 6.53
C GLY A 19 7.28 0.63 7.64
N LEU A 20 6.95 0.87 8.91
CA LEU A 20 7.69 0.34 10.05
C LEU A 20 7.73 -1.20 10.05
N ALA A 21 6.59 -1.85 9.81
CA ALA A 21 6.53 -3.30 9.72
C ALA A 21 7.35 -3.84 8.53
N ALA A 22 7.39 -3.13 7.41
CA ALA A 22 8.22 -3.49 6.25
C ALA A 22 9.72 -3.34 6.55
N ASP A 23 10.11 -2.32 7.31
CA ASP A 23 11.50 -2.13 7.76
C ASP A 23 11.92 -3.25 8.71
N ASP A 24 11.07 -3.63 9.65
CA ASP A 24 11.33 -4.75 10.56
C ASP A 24 11.41 -6.08 9.81
N LEU A 25 10.49 -6.33 8.87
CA LEU A 25 10.57 -7.49 7.97
C LEU A 25 11.87 -7.50 7.17
N SER A 26 12.38 -6.35 6.72
CA SER A 26 13.66 -6.28 6.02
C SER A 26 14.84 -6.63 6.93
N LYS A 27 14.78 -6.32 8.22
CA LYS A 27 15.82 -6.73 9.20
C LYS A 27 15.75 -8.24 9.42
N ASP A 28 14.56 -8.78 9.59
CA ASP A 28 14.35 -10.22 9.79
C ASP A 28 14.82 -11.03 8.58
N ILE A 29 14.58 -10.55 7.35
CA ILE A 29 15.07 -11.19 6.13
C ILE A 29 16.60 -11.21 6.07
N LYS A 30 17.27 -10.15 6.53
CA LYS A 30 18.74 -10.11 6.60
C LYS A 30 19.26 -11.10 7.65
N GLY A 31 18.69 -11.08 8.85
CA GLY A 31 19.05 -12.03 9.91
C GLY A 31 18.78 -13.48 9.53
N TYR A 32 17.70 -13.74 8.78
CA TYR A 32 17.46 -15.04 8.18
C TYR A 32 18.58 -15.45 7.23
N GLY A 33 19.02 -14.55 6.35
CA GLY A 33 20.14 -14.76 5.42
C GLY A 33 21.45 -15.12 6.14
N GLU A 34 21.79 -14.38 7.20
CA GLU A 34 22.95 -14.67 8.06
C GLU A 34 22.81 -16.04 8.74
N SER A 35 21.63 -16.32 9.30
CA SER A 35 21.38 -17.59 10.02
C SER A 35 21.47 -18.82 9.12
N VAL A 36 21.00 -18.73 7.88
CA VAL A 36 21.09 -19.86 6.93
C VAL A 36 22.50 -20.05 6.38
N GLU A 37 23.27 -18.97 6.22
CA GLU A 37 24.69 -19.04 5.88
C GLU A 37 25.48 -19.74 6.99
N ASP A 38 25.31 -19.29 8.24
CA ASP A 38 25.92 -19.92 9.41
C ASP A 38 25.50 -21.39 9.55
N ALA A 39 24.21 -21.68 9.43
CA ALA A 39 23.70 -23.06 9.50
C ALA A 39 24.34 -23.94 8.42
N ALA A 40 24.49 -23.44 7.18
CA ALA A 40 25.12 -24.18 6.11
C ALA A 40 26.62 -24.42 6.36
N MET A 41 27.33 -23.44 6.94
CA MET A 41 28.75 -23.56 7.30
C MET A 41 28.99 -24.57 8.43
N PHE A 42 28.13 -24.57 9.46
CA PHE A 42 28.29 -25.43 10.64
C PHE A 42 27.55 -26.77 10.58
N ALA A 43 26.82 -27.05 9.48
CA ALA A 43 26.09 -28.30 9.26
C ALA A 43 26.96 -29.57 9.18
N GLY A 44 28.29 -29.42 9.24
CA GLY A 44 29.24 -30.53 9.13
C GLY A 44 29.38 -31.06 7.70
N THR A 45 30.35 -31.93 7.51
CA THR A 45 30.65 -32.57 6.21
C THR A 45 30.71 -34.08 6.39
N ILE A 46 30.43 -34.84 5.32
CA ILE A 46 30.73 -36.27 5.31
C ILE A 46 32.18 -36.41 4.88
N SER A 47 33.05 -36.87 5.78
CA SER A 47 34.45 -37.17 5.46
C SER A 47 34.57 -38.48 4.68
N GLY A 48 34.65 -38.39 3.35
CA GLY A 48 35.29 -39.42 2.53
C GLY A 48 36.82 -39.33 2.61
N PRO A 49 37.61 -40.18 1.91
CA PRO A 49 39.06 -40.08 1.85
C PRO A 49 39.50 -38.87 1.00
N TYR A 50 39.14 -37.67 1.44
CA TYR A 50 39.45 -36.40 0.80
C TYR A 50 40.69 -35.81 1.45
N CYS A 51 41.73 -35.61 0.65
CA CYS A 51 42.92 -34.87 1.03
C CYS A 51 42.69 -33.38 0.71
N GLY A 52 41.90 -32.65 1.52
CA GLY A 52 41.61 -31.22 1.30
C GLY A 52 40.43 -30.66 2.10
N ALA A 53 40.05 -29.41 1.84
CA ALA A 53 38.84 -28.81 2.43
C ALA A 53 37.61 -29.65 2.07
N ALA A 54 36.89 -30.13 3.09
CA ALA A 54 35.74 -30.99 2.87
C ALA A 54 34.62 -30.21 2.16
N PRO A 55 34.03 -30.74 1.07
CA PRO A 55 32.88 -30.11 0.43
C PRO A 55 31.72 -29.99 1.42
N ALA A 56 30.88 -28.95 1.27
CA ALA A 56 29.70 -28.73 2.11
C ALA A 56 28.89 -30.03 2.21
N GLY A 57 28.57 -30.43 3.46
CA GLY A 57 27.84 -31.66 3.71
C GLY A 57 26.43 -31.63 3.11
N PRO A 58 25.76 -32.79 3.02
CA PRO A 58 24.41 -32.89 2.45
C PRO A 58 23.40 -31.98 3.16
N VAL A 59 23.59 -31.72 4.45
CA VAL A 59 22.74 -30.79 5.22
C VAL A 59 22.98 -29.34 4.78
N GLY A 60 24.23 -28.91 4.62
CA GLY A 60 24.54 -27.56 4.10
C GLY A 60 24.01 -27.35 2.68
N ALA A 61 24.11 -28.36 1.82
CA ALA A 61 23.52 -28.33 0.48
C ALA A 61 21.98 -28.25 0.51
N ALA A 62 21.32 -28.98 1.42
CA ALA A 62 19.88 -28.93 1.59
C ALA A 62 19.40 -27.55 2.06
N VAL A 63 20.12 -26.92 3.00
CA VAL A 63 19.84 -25.55 3.45
C VAL A 63 19.98 -24.56 2.30
N ALA A 64 21.05 -24.65 1.50
CA ALA A 64 21.24 -23.79 0.34
C ALA A 64 20.10 -23.94 -0.69
N ASN A 65 19.66 -25.17 -0.96
CA ASN A 65 18.53 -25.43 -1.84
C ASN A 65 17.22 -24.85 -1.29
N PHE A 66 16.94 -25.03 0.01
CA PHE A 66 15.76 -24.46 0.66
C PHE A 66 15.72 -22.93 0.54
N VAL A 67 16.85 -22.26 0.75
CA VAL A 67 16.97 -20.81 0.60
C VAL A 67 16.72 -20.40 -0.84
N SER A 68 17.31 -21.11 -1.80
CA SER A 68 17.12 -20.84 -3.23
C SER A 68 15.64 -20.95 -3.65
N ASP A 69 14.96 -22.01 -3.20
CA ASP A 69 13.54 -22.27 -3.50
C ASP A 69 12.61 -21.25 -2.84
N THR A 70 12.97 -20.72 -1.66
CA THR A 70 12.15 -19.77 -0.91
C THR A 70 12.44 -18.31 -1.24
N GLN A 71 13.58 -17.99 -1.84
CA GLN A 71 13.99 -16.64 -2.19
C GLN A 71 12.94 -15.91 -3.05
N GLY A 72 12.33 -16.61 -4.00
CA GLY A 72 11.27 -16.06 -4.85
C GLY A 72 10.05 -15.61 -4.03
N ARG A 73 9.66 -16.38 -3.01
CA ARG A 73 8.52 -16.06 -2.13
C ARG A 73 8.80 -14.83 -1.28
N ILE A 74 10.02 -14.72 -0.73
CA ILE A 74 10.44 -13.57 0.06
C ILE A 74 10.42 -12.29 -0.79
N ARG A 75 10.98 -12.33 -2.00
CA ARG A 75 10.93 -11.20 -2.94
C ARG A 75 9.51 -10.83 -3.33
N PHE A 76 8.66 -11.84 -3.58
CA PHE A 76 7.25 -11.62 -3.91
C PHE A 76 6.50 -10.90 -2.79
N MET A 77 6.73 -11.27 -1.53
CA MET A 77 6.13 -10.58 -0.38
C MET A 77 6.52 -9.10 -0.36
N ALA A 78 7.81 -8.77 -0.48
CA ALA A 78 8.28 -7.38 -0.51
C ALA A 78 7.66 -6.59 -1.67
N ALA A 79 7.63 -7.16 -2.87
CA ALA A 79 7.03 -6.54 -4.04
C ALA A 79 5.52 -6.30 -3.85
N ARG A 80 4.81 -7.26 -3.25
CA ARG A 80 3.38 -7.14 -2.95
C ARG A 80 3.08 -6.07 -1.91
N THR A 81 3.89 -5.98 -0.85
CA THR A 81 3.76 -4.93 0.17
C THR A 81 3.91 -3.55 -0.47
N LYS A 82 5.00 -3.34 -1.23
CA LYS A 82 5.23 -2.08 -1.96
C LYS A 82 4.05 -1.73 -2.86
N LYS A 83 3.62 -2.68 -3.72
CA LYS A 83 2.49 -2.46 -4.64
C LYS A 83 1.19 -2.10 -3.92
N THR A 84 0.95 -2.67 -2.74
CA THR A 84 -0.25 -2.37 -1.94
C THR A 84 -0.18 -0.96 -1.34
N MET A 85 0.99 -0.55 -0.86
CA MET A 85 1.21 0.81 -0.36
C MET A 85 1.02 1.84 -1.47
N ASP A 86 1.66 1.62 -2.64
CA ASP A 86 1.55 2.51 -3.80
C ASP A 86 0.07 2.65 -4.25
N GLY A 87 -0.65 1.53 -4.36
CA GLY A 87 -2.07 1.55 -4.73
C GLY A 87 -2.96 2.23 -3.68
N THR A 88 -2.58 2.17 -2.40
CA THR A 88 -3.31 2.89 -1.34
C THR A 88 -3.13 4.41 -1.47
N VAL A 89 -1.91 4.85 -1.79
CA VAL A 89 -1.63 6.26 -2.08
C VAL A 89 -2.40 6.72 -3.31
N GLU A 90 -2.33 5.97 -4.40
CA GLU A 90 -3.02 6.29 -5.65
C GLU A 90 -4.54 6.39 -5.46
N ALA A 91 -5.14 5.44 -4.76
CA ALA A 91 -6.56 5.48 -4.43
C ALA A 91 -6.94 6.74 -3.64
N THR A 92 -6.16 7.07 -2.60
CA THR A 92 -6.41 8.26 -1.76
C THR A 92 -6.28 9.55 -2.56
N THR A 93 -5.30 9.64 -3.44
CA THR A 93 -5.13 10.79 -4.35
C THR A 93 -6.31 10.93 -5.29
N ALA A 94 -6.75 9.84 -5.93
CA ALA A 94 -7.88 9.85 -6.85
C ALA A 94 -9.18 10.31 -6.15
N TYR A 95 -9.39 9.95 -4.88
CA TYR A 95 -10.50 10.46 -4.08
C TYR A 95 -10.44 11.98 -3.91
N LEU A 96 -9.29 12.50 -3.48
CA LEU A 96 -9.11 13.94 -3.25
C LEU A 96 -9.27 14.75 -4.53
N GLU A 97 -8.70 14.28 -5.64
CA GLU A 97 -8.83 14.94 -6.93
C GLU A 97 -10.28 14.95 -7.44
N GLY A 98 -11.02 13.86 -7.22
CA GLY A 98 -12.44 13.76 -7.54
C GLY A 98 -13.29 14.77 -6.75
N ASP A 99 -13.06 14.89 -5.45
CA ASP A 99 -13.77 15.86 -4.60
C ASP A 99 -13.48 17.31 -5.01
N LEU A 100 -12.23 17.62 -5.35
CA LEU A 100 -11.84 18.93 -5.85
C LEU A 100 -12.51 19.25 -7.20
N ALA A 101 -12.61 18.27 -8.09
CA ALA A 101 -13.30 18.44 -9.37
C ALA A 101 -14.80 18.72 -9.18
N MET A 102 -15.48 17.91 -8.35
CA MET A 102 -16.90 18.11 -8.04
C MET A 102 -17.17 19.45 -7.36
N ALA A 103 -16.31 19.87 -6.44
CA ALA A 103 -16.42 21.18 -5.79
C ALA A 103 -16.25 22.32 -6.80
N ALA A 104 -15.28 22.21 -7.70
CA ALA A 104 -15.05 23.21 -8.75
C ALA A 104 -16.23 23.27 -9.75
N ASP A 105 -16.82 22.13 -10.10
CA ASP A 105 -18.02 22.08 -10.93
C ASP A 105 -19.22 22.73 -10.22
N ALA A 106 -19.49 22.36 -8.97
CA ALA A 106 -20.58 22.96 -8.20
C ALA A 106 -20.44 24.48 -8.07
N GLN A 107 -19.21 24.98 -7.86
CA GLN A 107 -18.93 26.42 -7.83
C GLN A 107 -19.16 27.08 -9.19
N ARG A 108 -18.72 26.44 -10.29
CA ARG A 108 -18.95 26.94 -11.65
C ARG A 108 -20.44 27.03 -11.97
N GLU A 109 -21.20 25.99 -11.64
CA GLU A 109 -22.65 25.96 -11.85
C GLU A 109 -23.35 27.04 -11.02
N ALA A 110 -22.99 27.18 -9.74
CA ALA A 110 -23.56 28.20 -8.86
C ALA A 110 -23.22 29.64 -9.29
N ALA A 111 -22.11 29.85 -10.00
CA ALA A 111 -21.71 31.15 -10.53
C ALA A 111 -22.45 31.55 -11.82
N LYS A 112 -23.21 30.65 -12.45
CA LYS A 112 -23.99 30.97 -13.65
C LYS A 112 -25.11 31.95 -13.31
N ALA A 113 -25.47 32.78 -14.29
CA ALA A 113 -26.62 33.67 -14.15
C ALA A 113 -27.91 32.83 -13.96
N PRO A 114 -28.84 33.27 -13.10
CA PRO A 114 -30.13 32.60 -12.93
C PRO A 114 -30.86 32.50 -14.26
N THR A 115 -31.41 31.32 -14.53
CA THR A 115 -32.26 31.08 -15.68
C THR A 115 -33.55 31.91 -15.58
N PRO A 116 -34.22 32.21 -16.71
CA PRO A 116 -35.52 32.88 -16.69
C PRO A 116 -36.56 32.16 -15.83
N GLU A 117 -36.52 30.83 -15.78
CA GLU A 117 -37.40 30.00 -14.95
C GLU A 117 -37.12 30.20 -13.45
N GLU A 118 -35.85 30.22 -13.04
CA GLU A 118 -35.45 30.50 -11.67
C GLU A 118 -35.83 31.94 -11.24
N LEU A 119 -35.69 32.92 -12.14
CA LEU A 119 -36.15 34.29 -11.90
C LEU A 119 -37.67 34.37 -11.70
N GLN A 120 -38.45 33.66 -12.53
CA GLN A 120 -39.92 33.61 -12.40
C GLN A 120 -40.35 32.92 -11.09
N ALA A 121 -39.68 31.84 -10.71
CA ALA A 121 -39.95 31.12 -9.45
C ALA A 121 -39.69 32.01 -8.21
N VAL A 122 -38.67 32.86 -8.23
CA VAL A 122 -38.43 33.86 -7.18
C VAL A 122 -39.55 34.91 -7.13
N GLY A 123 -40.01 35.38 -8.29
CA GLY A 123 -41.10 36.36 -8.38
C GLY A 123 -42.45 35.84 -7.85
N GLN A 124 -42.80 34.58 -8.15
CA GLN A 124 -44.03 33.94 -7.67
C GLN A 124 -44.02 33.75 -6.15
N ARG A 125 -42.86 33.39 -5.57
CA ARG A 125 -42.68 33.20 -4.11
C ARG A 125 -42.72 34.50 -3.30
N ALA A 126 -42.55 35.65 -3.96
CA ALA A 126 -42.73 36.98 -3.37
C ALA A 126 -44.21 37.42 -3.39
N GLY A 127 -44.98 37.02 -4.41
CA GLY A 127 -46.42 37.26 -4.48
C GLY A 127 -47.23 36.46 -3.45
N ASP A 128 -46.80 35.23 -3.15
CA ASP A 128 -47.51 34.30 -2.25
C ASP A 128 -47.35 34.62 -0.74
N ARG A 129 -46.43 35.52 -0.37
CA ARG A 129 -46.20 35.98 1.02
C ARG A 129 -46.70 37.40 1.30
N GLY A 130 -47.32 38.06 0.33
CA GLY A 130 -47.81 39.43 0.43
C GLY A 130 -49.32 39.56 0.66
N GLY A 131 -50.03 38.46 0.86
CA GLY A 131 -51.47 38.44 1.07
C GLY A 131 -51.87 37.62 2.28
N GLU A 132 -51.75 38.22 3.47
CA GLU A 132 -52.63 38.05 4.65
C GLU A 132 -52.24 39.08 5.73
#